data_AF-A0A133XT10-F1
#
_entry.id   AF-A0A133XT10-F1
#
_cell.length_a   1.000
_cell.length_b   1.000
_cell.length_c   1.000
_cell.angle_alpha   90.00
_cell.angle_beta   90.00
_cell.angle_gamma   90.00
#
_symmetry.space_group_name_H-M   'P 1'
#
loop_
_entity.id
_entity.type
_entity.pdbx_description
1 polymer ?
#
loop_
_entity_poly.entity_id
_entity_poly.type
_entity_poly.pdbx_seq_one_letter_code
_entity_poly.pdbx_strand_id
1 'polypeptide(L)'
;NEKYELDKIFAGDKDITETKTFEVNSDTEVKVTFKKASSTCTVNLKVGEGGTASIEGAEDLSKVARGTTLTVKVTPNEKYELDKIFADDKDITETKRFEVNSDTEVKVTFKKVISTYAVNLKVGEGGTASIEGADNLAKVAEGTTLTVKVTPNEK
;
A
#
# COMPACT_ATOMS: atom_id res chain seq x y z
N ASN A 1 -33.11 -3.92 -15.82
CA ASN A 1 -33.07 -2.76 -14.90
C ASN A 1 -31.84 -1.93 -15.19
N GLU A 2 -32.02 -0.74 -15.75
CA GLU A 2 -30.93 0.21 -15.93
C GLU A 2 -30.55 0.81 -14.57
N LYS A 3 -29.24 0.86 -14.26
CA LYS A 3 -28.74 1.54 -13.07
C LYS A 3 -28.38 2.98 -13.46
N TYR A 4 -28.79 3.94 -12.63
CA TYR A 4 -28.45 5.36 -12.75
C TYR A 4 -27.56 5.75 -11.57
N GLU A 5 -26.67 6.71 -11.77
CA GLU A 5 -25.83 7.29 -10.74
C GLU A 5 -25.99 8.82 -10.71
N LEU A 6 -25.72 9.42 -9.55
CA LEU A 6 -25.77 10.87 -9.40
C LEU A 6 -24.79 11.50 -10.40
N ASP A 7 -25.30 12.44 -11.19
CA ASP A 7 -24.48 13.21 -12.11
C ASP A 7 -24.10 14.53 -11.47
N LYS A 8 -25.09 15.41 -11.20
CA LYS A 8 -24.86 16.70 -10.57
C LYS A 8 -25.98 17.12 -9.63
N ILE A 9 -25.62 17.96 -8.66
CA ILE A 9 -26.55 18.72 -7.82
C ILE A 9 -26.20 20.20 -7.97
N PHE A 10 -27.18 21.01 -8.34
CA PHE A 10 -27.08 22.46 -8.36
C PHE A 10 -28.06 23.09 -7.37
N ALA A 11 -27.63 24.14 -6.69
CA ALA A 11 -28.50 25.06 -5.95
C ALA A 11 -28.40 26.45 -6.60
N GLY A 12 -29.44 26.86 -7.30
CA GLY A 12 -29.35 27.92 -8.31
C GLY A 12 -28.33 27.53 -9.38
N ASP A 13 -27.35 28.40 -9.64
CA ASP A 13 -26.27 28.14 -10.61
C ASP A 13 -25.03 27.46 -10.00
N LYS A 14 -25.02 27.21 -8.68
CA LYS A 14 -23.85 26.67 -7.98
C LYS A 14 -23.87 25.14 -7.94
N ASP A 15 -22.82 24.50 -8.47
CA ASP A 15 -22.59 23.06 -8.34
C ASP A 15 -22.21 22.72 -6.88
N ILE A 16 -23.01 21.86 -6.27
CA ILE A 16 -22.86 21.39 -4.88
C ILE A 16 -22.78 19.87 -4.82
N THR A 17 -22.41 19.20 -5.91
CA THR A 17 -22.41 17.72 -5.99
C THR A 17 -21.56 17.07 -4.92
N GLU A 18 -20.39 17.65 -4.61
CA GLU A 18 -19.48 17.15 -3.58
C GLU A 18 -19.94 17.51 -2.16
N THR A 19 -20.25 18.79 -1.93
CA THR A 19 -20.58 19.30 -0.59
C THR A 19 -21.97 18.88 -0.13
N LYS A 20 -22.91 18.75 -1.06
CA LYS A 20 -24.33 18.44 -0.84
C LYS A 20 -25.03 19.40 0.13
N THR A 21 -24.46 20.60 0.29
CA THR A 21 -24.91 21.62 1.24
C THR A 21 -24.82 22.99 0.61
N PHE A 22 -25.79 23.86 0.91
CA PHE A 22 -25.79 25.27 0.53
C PHE A 22 -26.55 26.10 1.59
N GLU A 23 -26.26 27.40 1.63
CA GLU A 23 -26.93 28.36 2.50
C GLU A 23 -28.02 29.10 1.71
N VAL A 24 -29.21 29.24 2.30
CA VAL A 24 -30.38 29.85 1.65
C VAL A 24 -30.44 31.33 2.01
N ASN A 25 -30.26 32.20 1.03
CA ASN A 25 -30.32 33.66 1.20
C ASN A 25 -31.42 34.32 0.35
N SER A 26 -32.04 33.55 -0.53
CA SER A 26 -33.13 33.95 -1.43
C SER A 26 -33.81 32.70 -1.98
N ASP A 27 -34.88 32.90 -2.75
CA ASP A 27 -35.50 31.82 -3.53
C ASP A 27 -34.44 31.09 -4.35
N THR A 28 -34.36 29.77 -4.17
CA THR A 28 -33.32 28.92 -4.76
C THR A 28 -33.96 27.64 -5.30
N GLU A 29 -33.78 27.37 -6.59
CA GLU A 29 -34.15 26.08 -7.18
C GLU A 29 -33.01 25.07 -6.97
N VAL A 30 -33.35 23.86 -6.53
CA VAL A 30 -32.38 22.75 -6.45
C VAL A 30 -32.62 21.80 -7.62
N LYS A 31 -31.60 21.63 -8.45
CA LYS A 31 -31.64 20.76 -9.63
C LYS A 31 -30.71 19.56 -9.43
N VAL A 32 -31.26 18.36 -9.53
CA VAL A 32 -30.49 17.10 -9.45
C VAL A 32 -30.57 16.39 -10.79
N THR A 33 -29.42 16.05 -11.36
CA THR A 33 -29.33 15.24 -12.58
C THR A 33 -28.75 13.87 -12.26
N PHE A 34 -29.17 12.88 -13.05
CA PHE A 34 -28.66 11.51 -12.99
C PHE A 34 -28.17 11.13 -14.38
N LYS A 35 -27.09 10.35 -14.44
CA LYS A 35 -26.59 9.75 -15.67
C LYS A 35 -26.75 8.25 -15.60
N LYS A 36 -26.85 7.62 -16.77
CA LYS A 36 -26.84 6.16 -16.87
C LYS A 36 -25.49 5.66 -16.37
N ALA A 37 -25.52 4.77 -15.39
CA ALA A 37 -24.29 4.22 -14.82
C ALA A 37 -23.56 3.41 -15.90
N SER A 38 -22.25 3.61 -16.00
CA SER A 38 -21.42 2.75 -16.85
C SER A 38 -21.54 1.31 -16.39
N SER A 39 -21.76 0.38 -17.32
CA SER A 39 -21.77 -1.06 -17.03
C SER A 39 -20.39 -1.59 -16.66
N THR A 40 -19.34 -0.83 -16.98
CA THR A 40 -17.94 -1.18 -16.73
C THR A 40 -17.21 -0.10 -15.95
N CYS A 41 -16.19 -0.52 -15.22
CA CYS A 41 -15.30 0.31 -14.43
C CYS A 41 -13.85 0.08 -14.88
N THR A 42 -13.00 1.08 -14.64
CA THR A 42 -11.57 1.00 -14.87
C THR A 42 -10.85 0.65 -13.57
N VAL A 43 -9.91 -0.29 -13.65
CA VAL A 43 -9.04 -0.71 -12.56
C VAL A 43 -7.60 -0.41 -12.93
N ASN A 44 -6.92 0.39 -12.11
CA ASN A 44 -5.52 0.73 -12.32
C ASN A 44 -4.65 0.04 -11.27
N LEU A 45 -3.53 -0.55 -11.69
CA LEU A 45 -2.56 -1.16 -10.78
C LEU A 45 -1.30 -0.30 -10.69
N LYS A 46 -0.94 0.08 -9.46
CA LYS A 46 0.34 0.72 -9.12
C LYS A 46 1.16 -0.21 -8.24
N VAL A 47 2.39 -0.50 -8.68
CA VAL A 47 3.29 -1.41 -7.99
C VAL A 47 4.50 -0.63 -7.51
N GLY A 48 4.75 -0.66 -6.19
CA GLY A 48 5.94 -0.08 -5.59
C GLY A 48 7.20 -0.88 -5.89
N GLU A 49 8.36 -0.30 -5.58
CA GLU A 49 9.65 -0.98 -5.71
C GLU A 49 9.71 -2.25 -4.84
N GLY A 50 10.51 -3.23 -5.27
CA GLY A 50 10.77 -4.45 -4.49
C GLY A 50 9.94 -5.68 -4.89
N GLY A 51 9.18 -5.61 -5.98
CA GLY A 51 8.49 -6.79 -6.51
C GLY A 51 7.69 -6.47 -7.76
N THR A 52 6.88 -7.44 -8.17
CA THR A 52 5.93 -7.33 -9.26
C THR A 52 4.53 -7.71 -8.78
N ALA A 53 3.50 -7.21 -9.48
CA ALA A 53 2.12 -7.59 -9.21
C ALA A 53 1.30 -7.61 -10.50
N SER A 54 0.22 -8.39 -10.49
CA SER A 54 -0.78 -8.45 -11.56
C SER A 54 -2.18 -8.62 -10.96
N ILE A 55 -3.20 -8.32 -11.76
CA ILE A 55 -4.60 -8.54 -11.38
C ILE A 55 -5.19 -9.60 -12.32
N GLU A 56 -5.86 -10.58 -11.74
CA GLU A 56 -6.58 -11.65 -12.42
C GLU A 56 -8.09 -11.50 -12.20
N GLY A 57 -8.89 -12.06 -13.12
CA GLY A 57 -10.36 -12.06 -13.05
C GLY A 57 -11.03 -11.14 -14.07
N ALA A 58 -10.26 -10.43 -14.91
CA ALA A 58 -10.76 -9.69 -16.06
C ALA A 58 -9.71 -9.70 -17.19
N GLU A 59 -10.17 -9.71 -18.44
CA GLU A 59 -9.31 -9.67 -19.63
C GLU A 59 -8.81 -8.25 -19.93
N ASP A 60 -9.63 -7.23 -19.66
CA ASP A 60 -9.34 -5.82 -19.87
C ASP A 60 -9.67 -5.02 -18.60
N LEU A 61 -8.64 -4.56 -17.90
CA LEU A 61 -8.78 -3.76 -16.68
C LEU A 61 -9.35 -2.36 -16.93
N SER A 62 -9.36 -1.88 -18.18
CA SER A 62 -10.04 -0.62 -18.51
C SER A 62 -11.57 -0.75 -18.56
N LYS A 63 -12.09 -1.99 -18.68
CA LYS A 63 -13.51 -2.30 -18.88
C LYS A 63 -13.97 -3.52 -18.07
N VAL A 64 -13.83 -3.44 -16.75
CA VAL A 64 -14.26 -4.49 -15.84
C VAL A 64 -15.75 -4.36 -15.55
N ALA A 65 -16.53 -5.44 -15.69
CA ALA A 65 -17.95 -5.42 -15.33
C ALA A 65 -18.14 -5.17 -13.83
N ARG A 66 -19.14 -4.35 -13.46
CA ARG A 66 -19.49 -4.14 -12.05
C ARG A 66 -19.92 -5.45 -11.38
N GLY A 67 -19.50 -5.65 -10.13
CA GLY A 67 -19.70 -6.89 -9.36
C GLY A 67 -18.67 -7.99 -9.64
N THR A 68 -17.73 -7.78 -10.57
CA THR A 68 -16.64 -8.73 -10.80
C THR A 68 -15.68 -8.71 -9.61
N THR A 69 -15.39 -9.88 -9.06
CA THR A 69 -14.34 -10.06 -8.05
C THR A 69 -13.00 -10.30 -8.74
N LEU A 70 -12.03 -9.45 -8.44
CA LEU A 70 -10.66 -9.54 -8.94
C LEU A 70 -9.72 -10.06 -7.86
N THR A 71 -8.62 -10.69 -8.29
CA THR A 71 -7.56 -11.21 -7.41
C THR A 71 -6.23 -10.56 -7.75
N VAL A 72 -5.49 -10.11 -6.74
CA VAL A 72 -4.14 -9.54 -6.90
C VAL A 72 -3.11 -10.64 -6.68
N LYS A 73 -2.24 -10.85 -7.66
CA LYS A 73 -1.05 -11.70 -7.55
C LYS A 73 0.16 -10.82 -7.31
N VAL A 74 1.04 -11.26 -6.41
CA VAL A 74 2.25 -10.51 -6.05
C VAL A 74 3.44 -11.46 -5.98
N THR A 75 4.57 -11.00 -6.50
CA THR A 75 5.85 -11.72 -6.47
C THR A 75 6.91 -10.74 -5.96
N PRO A 76 7.29 -10.80 -4.67
CA PRO A 76 8.39 -10.01 -4.14
C PRO A 76 9.73 -10.38 -4.79
N ASN A 77 10.60 -9.40 -4.97
CA ASN A 77 11.99 -9.62 -5.38
C ASN A 77 12.82 -10.19 -4.21
N GLU A 78 14.03 -10.66 -4.49
CA GLU A 78 14.96 -11.09 -3.45
C GLU A 78 15.23 -9.96 -2.44
N LYS A 79 15.29 -10.30 -1.14
CA LYS A 79 15.40 -9.36 -0.01
C LYS A 79 14.22 -8.39 0.14
N TYR A 80 13.06 -8.71 -0.42
CA TYR A 80 11.81 -8.00 -0.17
C TYR A 80 10.69 -8.96 0.22
N GLU A 81 9.70 -8.44 0.93
CA GLU A 81 8.44 -9.13 1.19
C GLU A 81 7.26 -8.19 0.93
N LEU A 82 6.07 -8.78 0.73
CA LEU A 82 4.83 -8.01 0.60
C LEU A 82 4.62 -7.19 1.88
N ASP A 83 4.43 -5.89 1.71
CA ASP A 83 4.06 -4.99 2.80
C ASP A 83 2.55 -4.84 2.85
N LYS A 84 1.96 -4.19 1.83
CA LYS A 84 0.51 -3.97 1.76
C LYS A 84 -0.06 -4.04 0.35
N ILE A 85 -1.35 -4.35 0.28
CA ILE A 85 -2.18 -4.18 -0.91
C ILE A 85 -3.41 -3.36 -0.51
N PHE A 86 -3.62 -2.23 -1.20
CA PHE A 86 -4.84 -1.44 -1.08
C PHE A 86 -5.63 -1.48 -2.37
N ALA A 87 -6.96 -1.56 -2.25
CA ALA A 87 -7.90 -1.18 -3.31
C ALA A 87 -8.57 0.12 -2.85
N ASP A 88 -8.23 1.22 -3.52
CA ASP A 88 -8.43 2.59 -3.06
C ASP A 88 -7.86 2.78 -1.65
N ASP A 89 -8.71 3.00 -0.65
CA ASP A 89 -8.31 3.15 0.76
C ASP A 89 -8.49 1.87 1.59
N LYS A 90 -8.98 0.79 0.99
CA LYS A 90 -9.26 -0.48 1.69
C LYS A 90 -8.06 -1.41 1.65
N ASP A 91 -7.53 -1.76 2.82
CA ASP A 91 -6.49 -2.78 2.96
C ASP A 91 -7.07 -4.17 2.62
N ILE A 92 -6.48 -4.82 1.61
CA ILE A 92 -6.83 -6.16 1.13
C ILE A 92 -5.62 -7.10 1.15
N THR A 93 -4.61 -6.79 1.95
CA THR A 93 -3.33 -7.54 1.98
C THR A 93 -3.53 -9.03 2.26
N GLU A 94 -4.44 -9.36 3.18
CA GLU A 94 -4.75 -10.74 3.55
C GLU A 94 -5.58 -11.47 2.51
N THR A 95 -6.67 -10.85 2.04
CA THR A 95 -7.61 -11.48 1.11
C THR A 95 -7.08 -11.54 -0.31
N LYS A 96 -6.28 -10.53 -0.68
CA LYS A 96 -5.77 -10.24 -2.03
C LYS A 96 -6.87 -10.18 -3.07
N ARG A 97 -8.09 -9.81 -2.64
CA ARG A 97 -9.29 -9.81 -3.48
C ARG A 97 -10.20 -8.64 -3.14
N PHE A 98 -10.87 -8.13 -4.17
CA PHE A 98 -11.86 -7.06 -4.05
C PHE A 98 -12.91 -7.18 -5.17
N GLU A 99 -14.10 -6.64 -4.91
CA GLU A 99 -15.18 -6.56 -5.89
C GLU A 99 -15.22 -5.16 -6.51
N VAL A 100 -15.30 -5.10 -7.84
CA VAL A 100 -15.30 -3.85 -8.59
C VAL A 100 -16.70 -3.27 -8.65
N ASN A 101 -16.95 -2.17 -7.95
CA ASN A 101 -18.24 -1.48 -7.94
C ASN A 101 -18.19 -0.05 -8.52
N SER A 102 -16.98 0.49 -8.60
CA SER A 102 -16.62 1.78 -9.20
C SER A 102 -15.23 1.64 -9.81
N ASP A 103 -14.73 2.70 -10.44
CA ASP A 103 -13.31 2.75 -10.79
C ASP A 103 -12.48 2.59 -9.52
N THR A 104 -11.37 1.85 -9.62
CA THR A 104 -10.56 1.46 -8.45
C THR A 104 -9.08 1.57 -8.76
N GLU A 105 -8.32 2.16 -7.84
CA GLU A 105 -6.86 2.16 -7.87
C GLU A 105 -6.31 1.11 -6.89
N VAL A 106 -5.62 0.11 -7.41
CA VAL A 106 -4.93 -0.91 -6.61
C VAL A 106 -3.48 -0.49 -6.41
N LYS A 107 -3.05 -0.37 -5.15
CA LYS A 107 -1.66 -0.06 -4.78
C LYS A 107 -1.03 -1.24 -4.07
N VAL A 108 0.12 -1.70 -4.55
CA VAL A 108 0.92 -2.76 -3.92
C VAL A 108 2.24 -2.18 -3.45
N THR A 109 2.60 -2.38 -2.19
CA THR A 109 3.89 -1.98 -1.62
C THR A 109 4.67 -3.19 -1.12
N PHE A 110 5.99 -3.07 -1.13
CA PHE A 110 6.91 -4.05 -0.58
C PHE A 110 7.83 -3.39 0.43
N LYS A 111 8.36 -4.18 1.35
CA LYS A 111 9.36 -3.74 2.33
C LYS A 111 10.59 -4.62 2.25
N LYS A 112 11.76 -4.01 2.49
CA LYS A 112 13.04 -4.72 2.50
C LYS A 112 13.08 -5.68 3.69
N VAL A 113 13.46 -6.92 3.42
CA VAL A 113 13.84 -7.90 4.43
C VAL A 113 15.33 -7.74 4.69
N ILE A 114 15.66 -7.27 5.89
CA ILE A 114 17.05 -7.14 6.31
C ILE A 114 17.45 -8.41 7.04
N SER A 115 18.40 -9.16 6.46
CA SER A 115 18.96 -10.35 7.11
C SER A 115 19.63 -9.96 8.43
N THR A 116 19.58 -10.86 9.42
CA THR A 116 20.30 -10.65 10.68
C THR A 116 21.25 -11.81 10.95
N TYR A 117 22.38 -11.51 11.58
CA TYR A 117 23.45 -12.47 11.86
C TYR A 117 23.87 -12.39 13.33
N ALA A 118 24.20 -13.55 13.91
CA ALA A 118 24.77 -13.61 15.25
C ALA A 118 26.29 -13.35 15.19
N VAL A 119 26.77 -12.46 16.05
CA VAL A 119 28.18 -12.09 16.19
C VAL A 119 28.65 -12.56 17.57
N ASN A 120 29.68 -13.40 17.58
CA ASN A 120 30.25 -13.96 18.80
C ASN A 120 31.67 -13.43 19.01
N LEU A 121 31.92 -12.83 20.17
CA LEU A 121 33.28 -12.41 20.57
C LEU A 121 33.91 -13.51 21.41
N LYS A 122 35.12 -13.94 21.03
CA LYS A 122 36.00 -14.76 21.87
C LYS A 122 37.26 -13.96 22.15
N VAL A 123 37.60 -13.82 23.43
CA VAL A 123 38.80 -13.09 23.88
C VAL A 123 39.79 -14.11 24.43
N GLY A 124 41.03 -14.04 23.96
CA GLY A 124 42.13 -14.85 24.48
C GLY A 124 42.70 -14.27 25.79
N GLU A 125 43.78 -14.87 26.29
CA GLU A 125 44.48 -14.36 27.48
C GLU A 125 45.27 -13.07 27.16
N GLY A 126 45.58 -12.28 28.19
CA GLY A 126 46.46 -11.10 28.08
C GLY A 126 45.77 -9.76 27.80
N GLY A 127 44.45 -9.68 27.86
CA GLY A 127 43.70 -8.43 27.71
C GLY A 127 42.18 -8.62 27.76
N THR A 128 41.44 -7.56 27.45
CA THR A 128 39.98 -7.56 27.29
C THR A 128 39.59 -7.00 25.92
N ALA A 129 38.42 -7.38 25.43
CA ALA A 129 37.83 -6.81 24.22
C ALA A 129 36.31 -6.67 24.34
N SER A 130 35.74 -5.70 23.63
CA SER A 130 34.29 -5.50 23.50
C SER A 130 33.92 -5.15 22.06
N ILE A 131 32.63 -5.33 21.71
CA ILE A 131 32.06 -4.94 20.43
C ILE A 131 31.02 -3.85 20.67
N GLU A 132 31.11 -2.77 19.90
CA GLU A 132 30.13 -1.69 19.85
C GLU A 132 29.51 -1.56 18.45
N GLY A 133 28.38 -0.86 18.34
CA GLY A 133 27.68 -0.62 17.07
C GLY A 133 26.41 -1.44 16.84
N ALA A 134 26.03 -2.30 17.78
CA ALA A 134 24.73 -2.99 17.78
C ALA A 134 24.24 -3.26 19.21
N ASP A 135 22.94 -3.10 19.44
CA ASP A 135 22.31 -3.34 20.74
C ASP A 135 22.16 -4.83 21.07
N ASN A 136 22.09 -5.68 20.03
CA ASN A 136 21.90 -7.13 20.19
C ASN A 136 22.81 -7.89 19.22
N LEU A 137 23.93 -8.41 19.74
CA LEU A 137 24.88 -9.20 18.95
C LEU A 137 24.33 -10.54 18.47
N ALA A 138 23.24 -11.06 19.03
CA ALA A 138 22.62 -12.28 18.52
C ALA A 138 21.84 -12.06 17.20
N LYS A 139 21.49 -10.80 16.88
CA LYS A 139 20.74 -10.43 15.66
C LYS A 139 21.21 -9.07 15.14
N VAL A 140 22.40 -9.05 14.57
CA VAL A 140 22.97 -7.86 13.94
C VAL A 140 22.49 -7.76 12.48
N ALA A 141 21.90 -6.64 12.10
CA ALA A 141 21.42 -6.41 10.74
C ALA A 141 22.57 -6.44 9.71
N GLU A 142 22.32 -7.04 8.55
CA GLU A 142 23.23 -7.01 7.39
C GLU A 142 23.65 -5.56 7.08
N GLY A 143 24.96 -5.34 6.92
CA GLY A 143 25.52 -4.00 6.65
C GLY A 143 25.78 -3.14 7.89
N THR A 144 25.46 -3.61 9.10
CA THR A 144 25.83 -2.91 10.34
C THR A 144 27.35 -2.87 10.50
N THR A 145 27.92 -1.69 10.72
CA THR A 145 29.34 -1.53 11.04
C THR A 145 29.57 -1.69 12.54
N LEU A 146 30.38 -2.66 12.92
CA LEU A 146 30.75 -2.93 14.31
C LEU A 146 32.18 -2.45 14.59
N THR A 147 32.41 -1.94 15.79
CA THR A 147 33.75 -1.52 16.26
C THR A 147 34.22 -2.47 17.36
N VAL A 148 35.43 -3.01 17.23
CA VAL A 148 36.07 -3.81 18.29
C VAL A 148 36.97 -2.90 19.10
N LYS A 149 36.74 -2.81 20.42
CA LYS A 149 37.63 -2.14 21.36
C LYS A 149 38.46 -3.18 22.10
N VAL A 150 39.74 -2.91 22.29
CA VAL A 150 40.68 -3.82 22.96
C VAL A 150 41.46 -3.07 24.04
N THR A 151 41.73 -3.72 25.16
CA THR A 151 42.58 -3.20 26.24
C THR A 151 43.54 -4.30 26.68
N PRO A 152 44.85 -4.21 26.37
CA PRO A 152 45.86 -5.14 26.86
C PRO A 152 46.01 -5.06 28.39
N ASN A 153 46.36 -6.18 29.03
CA ASN A 153 46.78 -6.15 30.43
C ASN A 153 48.16 -5.49 30.55
N GLU A 154 48.39 -4.69 31.58
CA GLU A 154 49.71 -4.15 31.87
C GLU A 154 50.67 -5.26 32.37
N LYS A 155 51.98 -5.05 32.14
CA LYS A 155 53.04 -6.00 32.52
C LYS A 155 53.43 -5.86 33.99
#